data_AF-A0A853H5P5-F1
#
_entry.id   AF-A0A853H5P5-F1
#
_cell.length_a   1.000
_cell.length_b   1.000
_cell.length_c   1.000
_cell.angle_alpha   90.00
_cell.angle_beta   90.00
_cell.angle_gamma   90.00
#
_symmetry.space_group_name_H-M   'P 1'
#
loop_
_entity.id
_entity.type
_entity.pdbx_description
1 polymer ?
#
loop_
_entity_poly.entity_id
_entity_poly.type
_entity_poly.pdbx_seq_one_letter_code
_entity_poly.pdbx_strand_id
1 'polypeptide(L)'
;MLSTILLFVWMILGIVCLIAIFNSNFFSFIDSVNVKNNINREIDGLRFFLALGVAYHHFVFFYYLSINNTWSFGDFLFNGFLGKFSVAIFFIISGYLFYPKISSDTNWKVFFIQRFSRIAPIVTLSSLICILCSIILSDECNSFKGQLWNVIYWFDAGLINNRPNICGY
;
A
#
# COMPACT_ATOMS: atom_id res chain seq x y z
N MET A 1 24.57 -8.40 1.94
CA MET A 1 23.52 -9.17 1.25
C MET A 1 22.45 -9.52 2.28
N LEU A 2 21.19 -9.11 2.09
CA LEU A 2 20.10 -9.51 2.98
C LEU A 2 19.90 -11.02 2.85
N SER A 3 20.08 -11.75 3.95
CA SER A 3 19.79 -13.19 3.95
C SER A 3 18.29 -13.41 4.05
N THR A 4 17.80 -14.51 3.47
CA THR A 4 16.39 -14.91 3.55
C THR A 4 15.91 -15.01 5.01
N ILE A 5 16.76 -15.52 5.90
CA ILE A 5 16.47 -15.61 7.34
C ILE A 5 16.30 -14.21 7.95
N LEU A 6 17.20 -13.28 7.63
CA LEU A 6 17.12 -11.91 8.15
C LEU A 6 15.86 -11.19 7.66
N LEU A 7 15.46 -11.39 6.40
CA LEU A 7 14.20 -10.85 5.86
C LEU A 7 13.00 -11.39 6.64
N PHE A 8 12.94 -12.70 6.90
CA PHE A 8 11.85 -13.30 7.67
C PHE A 8 11.80 -12.79 9.11
N VAL A 9 12.95 -12.67 9.77
CA VAL A 9 13.04 -12.11 11.13
C VAL A 9 12.52 -10.67 11.13
N TRP A 10 12.94 -9.85 10.16
CA TRP A 10 12.47 -8.48 10.02
C TRP A 10 10.95 -8.40 9.78
N MET A 11 10.40 -9.27 8.93
CA MET A 11 8.95 -9.34 8.70
C MET A 11 8.19 -9.71 9.98
N ILE A 12 8.64 -10.73 10.72
CA ILE A 12 8.01 -11.16 11.97
C ILE A 12 8.06 -10.05 13.01
N LEU A 13 9.22 -9.40 13.19
CA LEU A 13 9.36 -8.27 14.10
C LEU A 13 8.44 -7.11 13.69
N GLY A 14 8.34 -6.81 12.39
CA GLY A 14 7.43 -5.81 11.87
C GLY A 14 5.96 -6.11 12.21
N ILE A 15 5.52 -7.36 12.03
CA ILE A 15 4.16 -7.80 12.39
C ILE A 15 3.92 -7.60 13.90
N VAL A 16 4.83 -8.09 14.74
CA VAL A 16 4.69 -8.01 16.21
C VAL A 16 4.65 -6.56 16.67
N CYS A 17 5.53 -5.70 16.13
CA CYS A 17 5.54 -4.28 16.43
C CYS A 17 4.22 -3.60 16.03
N LEU A 18 3.70 -3.89 14.84
CA LEU A 18 2.42 -3.31 14.41
C LEU A 18 1.27 -3.77 15.29
N ILE A 19 1.21 -5.06 15.64
CA ILE A 19 0.18 -5.58 16.57
C ILE A 19 0.29 -4.87 17.92
N ALA A 20 1.49 -4.70 18.46
CA ALA A 20 1.70 -4.00 19.73
C ALA A 20 1.27 -2.53 19.66
N ILE A 21 1.58 -1.84 18.56
CA ILE A 21 1.20 -0.45 18.33
C ILE A 21 -0.33 -0.33 18.24
N PHE A 22 -0.99 -1.14 17.42
CA PHE A 22 -2.43 -1.08 17.23
C PHE A 22 -3.24 -1.58 18.43
N ASN A 23 -2.64 -2.41 19.28
CA ASN A 23 -3.23 -2.81 20.57
C ASN A 23 -3.02 -1.76 21.67
N SER A 24 -2.34 -0.65 21.39
CA SER A 24 -2.15 0.43 22.36
C SER A 24 -3.39 1.31 22.49
N ASN A 25 -3.58 1.92 23.67
CA ASN A 25 -4.73 2.78 23.96
C ASN A 25 -4.87 4.00 23.03
N PHE A 26 -3.79 4.38 22.33
CA PHE A 26 -3.80 5.48 21.37
C PHE A 26 -4.75 5.22 20.19
N PHE A 27 -4.91 3.96 19.79
CA PHE A 27 -5.75 3.57 18.65
C PHE A 27 -7.15 3.09 19.07
N SER A 28 -7.49 3.18 20.36
CA SER A 28 -8.79 2.74 20.88
C SER A 28 -10.00 3.43 20.23
N PHE A 29 -9.81 4.60 19.63
CA PHE A 29 -10.86 5.27 18.84
C PHE A 29 -11.31 4.44 17.63
N ILE A 30 -10.41 3.65 17.02
CA ILE A 30 -10.71 2.81 15.85
C ILE A 30 -11.66 1.68 16.27
N ASP A 31 -11.41 1.07 17.44
CA ASP A 31 -12.21 -0.04 17.95
C ASP A 31 -13.64 0.38 18.33
N SER A 32 -13.80 1.60 18.84
CA SER A 32 -15.10 2.15 19.22
C SER A 32 -16.11 2.21 18.05
N VAL A 33 -15.60 2.39 16.83
CA VAL A 33 -16.42 2.43 15.59
C VAL A 33 -16.87 1.02 15.19
N ASN A 34 -16.05 0.01 15.46
CA ASN A 34 -16.30 -1.39 15.07
C ASN A 34 -17.32 -2.11 15.97
N VAL A 35 -17.53 -1.67 17.21
CA VAL A 35 -18.54 -2.28 18.11
C VAL A 35 -19.98 -1.97 17.65
N LYS A 36 -20.20 -0.87 16.93
CA LYS A 36 -21.53 -0.40 16.50
C LYS A 36 -22.07 -1.11 15.26
N ASN A 37 -21.19 -1.63 14.41
CA ASN A 37 -21.54 -2.34 13.19
C ASN A 37 -21.13 -3.80 13.41
N ASN A 38 -22.05 -4.76 13.29
CA ASN A 38 -21.75 -6.21 13.39
C ASN A 38 -20.72 -6.66 12.33
N ILE A 39 -19.45 -6.31 12.52
CA ILE A 39 -18.34 -6.54 11.62
C ILE A 39 -17.66 -7.86 12.04
N ASN A 40 -17.41 -8.73 11.06
CA ASN A 40 -16.67 -9.97 11.26
C ASN A 40 -15.19 -9.65 11.55
N ARG A 41 -14.82 -9.64 12.82
CA ARG A 41 -13.48 -9.26 13.30
C ARG A 41 -12.38 -10.17 12.76
N GLU A 42 -12.71 -11.44 12.56
CA GLU A 42 -11.83 -12.47 12.02
C GLU A 42 -11.47 -12.17 10.57
N ILE A 43 -12.44 -11.73 9.78
CA ILE A 43 -12.24 -11.36 8.38
C ILE A 43 -11.40 -10.09 8.27
N ASP A 44 -11.63 -9.11 9.13
CA ASP A 44 -10.83 -7.88 9.14
C ASP A 44 -9.40 -8.13 9.64
N GLY A 45 -9.21 -8.99 10.64
CA GLY A 45 -7.89 -9.45 11.07
C GLY A 45 -7.14 -10.17 9.95
N LEU A 46 -7.81 -11.06 9.22
CA LEU A 46 -7.23 -11.71 8.05
C LEU A 46 -6.82 -10.70 6.97
N ARG A 47 -7.67 -9.69 6.71
CA ARG A 47 -7.35 -8.60 5.75
C ARG A 47 -6.11 -7.80 6.17
N PHE A 48 -5.90 -7.58 7.47
CA PHE A 48 -4.68 -6.95 7.98
C PHE A 48 -3.43 -7.75 7.62
N PHE A 49 -3.40 -9.06 7.90
CA PHE A 49 -2.26 -9.90 7.55
C PHE A 49 -2.03 -9.99 6.03
N LEU A 50 -3.10 -10.06 5.25
CA LEU A 50 -2.99 -10.05 3.78
C LEU A 50 -2.41 -8.73 3.26
N ALA A 51 -2.85 -7.58 3.80
CA ALA A 51 -2.29 -6.28 3.42
C ALA A 51 -0.79 -6.19 3.76
N LEU A 52 -0.36 -6.76 4.89
CA LEU A 52 1.06 -6.84 5.24
C LEU A 52 1.84 -7.73 4.27
N GLY A 53 1.27 -8.86 3.82
CA GLY A 53 1.87 -9.70 2.79
C GLY A 53 2.14 -8.93 1.48
N VAL A 54 1.21 -8.06 1.07
CA VAL A 54 1.38 -7.18 -0.10
C VAL A 54 2.46 -6.12 0.15
N ALA A 55 2.47 -5.50 1.33
CA ALA A 55 3.48 -4.50 1.69
C ALA A 55 4.90 -5.09 1.71
N TYR A 56 5.08 -6.26 2.31
CA TYR A 56 6.37 -6.97 2.32
C TYR A 56 6.80 -7.39 0.91
N HIS A 57 5.84 -7.81 0.08
CA HIS A 57 6.12 -8.10 -1.32
C HIS A 57 6.75 -6.90 -2.04
N HIS A 58 6.11 -5.73 -1.96
CA HIS A 58 6.63 -4.51 -2.58
C HIS A 58 7.91 -3.98 -1.93
N PHE A 59 8.09 -4.17 -0.62
CA PHE A 59 9.34 -3.80 0.07
C PHE A 59 10.56 -4.48 -0.56
N VAL A 60 10.48 -5.77 -0.88
CA VAL A 60 11.60 -6.48 -1.51
C VAL A 60 11.91 -5.93 -2.90
N PHE A 61 10.91 -5.54 -3.68
CA PHE A 61 11.14 -4.87 -4.97
C PHE A 61 11.88 -3.54 -4.78
N PHE A 62 11.48 -2.73 -3.80
CA PHE A 62 12.19 -1.49 -3.48
C PHE A 62 13.60 -1.73 -2.95
N TYR A 63 13.82 -2.79 -2.17
CA TYR A 63 15.14 -3.19 -1.70
C TYR A 63 16.08 -3.57 -2.86
N TYR A 64 15.60 -4.33 -3.85
CA TYR A 64 16.40 -4.65 -5.04
C TYR A 64 16.57 -3.46 -5.98
N LEU A 65 15.57 -2.59 -6.06
CA LEU A 65 15.70 -1.35 -6.80
C LEU A 65 16.78 -0.47 -6.17
N SER A 66 16.86 -0.36 -4.84
CA SER A 66 17.82 0.53 -4.19
C SER A 66 19.27 0.05 -4.22
N ILE A 67 19.51 -1.26 -4.26
CA ILE A 67 20.89 -1.81 -4.24
C ILE A 67 21.36 -2.18 -5.65
N ASN A 68 20.49 -2.76 -6.47
CA ASN A 68 20.87 -3.31 -7.77
C ASN A 68 20.33 -2.48 -8.95
N ASN A 69 19.52 -1.44 -8.71
CA ASN A 69 18.77 -0.71 -9.75
C ASN A 69 17.90 -1.64 -10.62
N THR A 70 17.48 -2.78 -10.06
CA THR A 70 16.63 -3.77 -10.77
C THR A 70 15.28 -3.90 -10.10
N TRP A 71 14.20 -3.84 -10.87
CA TRP A 71 12.86 -4.15 -10.39
C TRP A 71 12.61 -5.67 -10.38
N SER A 72 13.11 -6.35 -9.36
CA SER A 72 12.96 -7.80 -9.19
C SER A 72 12.86 -8.19 -7.72
N PHE A 73 12.47 -9.43 -7.44
CA PHE A 73 12.49 -10.01 -6.08
C PHE A 73 13.70 -10.93 -5.84
N GLY A 74 14.65 -10.97 -6.78
CA GLY A 74 15.82 -11.86 -6.76
C GLY A 74 15.45 -13.31 -6.45
N ASP A 75 16.17 -13.91 -5.49
CA ASP A 75 16.01 -15.32 -5.10
C ASP A 75 14.92 -15.54 -4.02
N PHE A 76 14.17 -14.49 -3.63
CA PHE A 76 13.12 -14.61 -2.61
C PHE A 76 11.81 -15.15 -3.19
N LEU A 77 11.81 -16.42 -3.61
CA LEU A 77 10.65 -17.10 -4.21
C LEU A 77 9.39 -17.05 -3.32
N PHE A 78 9.57 -17.22 -2.01
CA PHE A 78 8.46 -17.11 -1.05
C PHE A 78 7.79 -15.73 -1.12
N ASN A 79 8.59 -14.66 -1.19
CA ASN A 79 8.06 -13.31 -1.27
C ASN A 79 7.31 -13.06 -2.60
N GLY A 80 7.79 -13.65 -3.70
CA GLY A 80 7.09 -13.64 -4.99
C GLY A 80 5.71 -14.31 -4.91
N PHE A 81 5.61 -15.46 -4.23
CA PHE A 81 4.34 -16.14 -3.98
C PHE A 81 3.43 -15.35 -3.02
N LEU A 82 4.01 -14.85 -1.92
CA LEU A 82 3.30 -14.14 -0.85
C LEU A 82 2.49 -12.97 -1.38
N GLY A 83 3.07 -12.15 -2.28
CA GLY A 83 2.38 -11.02 -2.88
C GLY A 83 1.14 -11.44 -3.67
N LYS A 84 1.29 -12.37 -4.62
CA LYS A 84 0.20 -12.86 -5.47
C LYS A 84 -0.91 -13.51 -4.64
N PHE A 85 -0.52 -14.38 -3.71
CA PHE A 85 -1.44 -15.06 -2.80
C PHE A 85 -2.22 -14.07 -1.96
N SER A 86 -1.53 -13.09 -1.37
CA SER A 86 -2.15 -12.11 -0.49
C SER A 86 -3.17 -11.23 -1.22
N VAL A 87 -2.82 -10.72 -2.41
CA VAL A 87 -3.74 -9.91 -3.23
C VAL A 87 -4.97 -10.72 -3.65
N ALA A 88 -4.78 -11.97 -4.08
CA ALA A 88 -5.88 -12.83 -4.52
C ALA A 88 -6.91 -13.05 -3.41
N ILE A 89 -6.47 -13.47 -2.22
CA ILE A 89 -7.38 -13.68 -1.08
C ILE A 89 -8.00 -12.36 -0.63
N PHE A 90 -7.24 -11.26 -0.60
CA PHE A 90 -7.76 -9.95 -0.22
C PHE A 90 -8.93 -9.53 -1.12
N PHE A 91 -8.83 -9.76 -2.43
CA PHE A 91 -9.92 -9.44 -3.35
C PHE A 91 -11.11 -10.41 -3.25
N ILE A 92 -10.88 -11.70 -3.01
CA ILE A 92 -11.97 -12.66 -2.75
C ILE A 92 -12.77 -12.23 -1.51
N ILE A 93 -12.11 -11.93 -0.40
CA ILE A 93 -12.73 -11.45 0.83
C ILE A 93 -13.47 -10.12 0.58
N SER A 94 -12.85 -9.20 -0.16
CA SER A 94 -13.48 -7.93 -0.50
C SER A 94 -14.78 -8.16 -1.27
N GLY A 95 -14.78 -9.05 -2.27
CA GLY A 95 -15.99 -9.44 -3.00
C GLY A 95 -17.08 -10.00 -2.09
N TYR A 96 -16.72 -10.91 -1.17
CA TYR A 96 -17.63 -11.46 -0.17
C TYR A 96 -18.26 -10.36 0.71
N LEU A 97 -17.48 -9.38 1.17
CA LEU A 97 -17.98 -8.27 1.99
C LEU A 97 -18.85 -7.26 1.22
N PHE A 98 -18.67 -7.16 -0.11
CA PHE A 98 -19.46 -6.26 -0.95
C PHE A 98 -20.77 -6.87 -1.42
N TYR A 99 -20.81 -8.18 -1.65
CA TYR A 99 -22.00 -8.88 -2.16
C TYR A 99 -23.29 -8.54 -1.38
N PRO A 100 -23.35 -8.64 -0.03
CA PRO A 100 -24.58 -8.35 0.71
C PRO A 100 -24.96 -6.86 0.75
N LYS A 101 -24.07 -5.96 0.31
CA LYS A 101 -24.31 -4.50 0.29
C LYS A 101 -24.98 -4.03 -1.00
N ILE A 102 -25.13 -4.91 -1.98
CA ILE A 102 -25.72 -4.59 -3.28
C ILE A 102 -27.19 -5.01 -3.25
N SER A 103 -28.09 -4.05 -3.39
CA SER A 103 -29.53 -4.23 -3.59
C SER A 103 -30.00 -3.58 -4.89
N SER A 104 -31.27 -3.77 -5.26
CA SER A 104 -31.89 -3.11 -6.43
C SER A 104 -31.80 -1.58 -6.38
N ASP A 105 -31.78 -1.00 -5.18
CA ASP A 105 -31.79 0.45 -4.95
C ASP A 105 -30.38 1.01 -4.71
N THR A 106 -29.33 0.25 -5.06
CA THR A 106 -27.94 0.68 -4.85
C THR A 106 -27.63 1.94 -5.65
N ASN A 107 -27.32 3.03 -4.94
CA ASN A 107 -26.83 4.25 -5.59
C ASN A 107 -25.35 4.10 -5.97
N TRP A 108 -25.11 3.63 -7.20
CA TRP A 108 -23.77 3.43 -7.75
C TRP A 108 -22.91 4.69 -7.72
N LYS A 109 -23.49 5.88 -7.89
CA LYS A 109 -22.72 7.14 -7.86
C LYS A 109 -22.10 7.35 -6.48
N VAL A 110 -22.91 7.25 -5.43
CA VAL A 110 -22.45 7.40 -4.04
C VAL A 110 -21.40 6.33 -3.71
N PHE A 111 -21.62 5.10 -4.16
CA PHE A 111 -20.68 4.00 -3.96
C PHE A 111 -19.28 4.28 -4.54
N PHE A 112 -19.20 4.74 -5.79
CA PHE A 112 -17.90 5.05 -6.41
C PHE A 112 -17.25 6.31 -5.84
N ILE A 113 -18.03 7.34 -5.49
CA ILE A 113 -17.51 8.55 -4.84
C ILE A 113 -16.85 8.20 -3.50
N GLN A 114 -17.50 7.38 -2.66
CA GLN A 114 -16.93 6.98 -1.37
C GLN A 114 -15.59 6.23 -1.53
N ARG A 115 -15.42 5.44 -2.60
CA ARG A 115 -14.16 4.74 -2.88
C ARG A 115 -13.09 5.71 -3.35
N PHE A 116 -13.43 6.61 -4.26
CA PHE A 116 -12.52 7.63 -4.75
C PHE A 116 -12.03 8.52 -3.60
N SER A 117 -12.93 8.98 -2.73
CA SER A 117 -12.60 9.79 -1.55
C SER A 117 -11.75 9.06 -0.50
N ARG A 118 -11.64 7.72 -0.56
CA ARG A 118 -10.74 6.93 0.30
C ARG A 118 -9.36 6.74 -0.33
N ILE A 119 -9.31 6.44 -1.63
CA ILE A 119 -8.05 6.10 -2.32
C ILE A 119 -7.29 7.37 -2.70
N ALA A 120 -7.96 8.37 -3.25
CA ALA A 120 -7.32 9.57 -3.79
C ALA A 120 -6.45 10.31 -2.76
N PRO A 121 -6.88 10.56 -1.50
CA PRO A 121 -6.05 11.26 -0.52
C PRO A 121 -4.77 10.49 -0.13
N ILE A 122 -4.85 9.15 -0.08
CA ILE A 122 -3.70 8.32 0.27
C ILE A 122 -2.71 8.28 -0.89
N VAL A 123 -3.21 8.17 -2.13
CA VAL A 123 -2.34 8.18 -3.33
C VAL A 123 -1.64 9.53 -3.47
N THR A 124 -2.34 10.65 -3.29
CA THR A 124 -1.71 11.98 -3.39
C THR A 124 -0.66 12.19 -2.31
N LEU A 125 -0.92 11.77 -1.07
CA LEU A 125 0.06 11.82 0.01
C LEU A 125 1.28 10.94 -0.29
N SER A 126 1.06 9.71 -0.77
CA SER A 126 2.13 8.80 -1.15
C SER A 126 2.99 9.37 -2.28
N SER A 127 2.37 9.92 -3.33
CA SER A 127 3.08 10.58 -4.44
C SER A 127 3.91 11.75 -3.94
N LEU A 128 3.36 12.56 -3.03
CA LEU A 128 4.09 13.69 -2.44
C LEU A 128 5.32 13.21 -1.65
N ILE A 129 5.20 12.15 -0.86
CA ILE A 129 6.33 11.56 -0.14
C ILE A 129 7.38 11.03 -1.12
N CYS A 130 6.98 10.30 -2.16
CA CYS A 130 7.91 9.80 -3.18
C CYS A 130 8.67 10.93 -3.89
N ILE A 131 7.98 12.01 -4.25
CA ILE A 131 8.59 13.19 -4.88
C ILE A 131 9.58 13.86 -3.92
N LEU A 132 9.20 14.04 -2.64
CA LEU A 132 10.11 14.58 -1.63
C LEU A 132 11.36 13.70 -1.46
N CYS A 133 11.19 12.38 -1.38
CA CYS A 133 12.31 11.44 -1.32
C CYS A 133 13.21 11.56 -2.55
N SER A 134 12.64 11.64 -3.76
CA SER A 134 13.40 11.83 -5.01
C SER A 134 14.22 13.12 -4.98
N ILE A 135 13.64 14.24 -4.52
CA ILE A 135 14.35 15.53 -4.42
C ILE A 135 15.47 15.48 -3.37
N ILE A 136 15.24 14.84 -2.22
CA ILE A 136 16.22 14.77 -1.12
C ILE A 136 17.39 13.83 -1.48
N LEU A 137 17.10 12.73 -2.19
CA LEU A 137 18.09 11.70 -2.53
C LEU A 137 18.82 11.96 -3.86
N SER A 138 18.32 12.88 -4.69
CA SER A 138 18.91 13.18 -5.98
C SER A 138 19.89 14.35 -5.92
N ASP A 139 21.12 14.08 -6.31
CA ASP A 139 22.16 15.11 -6.51
C ASP A 139 21.97 15.89 -7.83
N GLU A 140 21.07 15.44 -8.71
CA GLU A 140 20.90 15.98 -10.08
C GLU A 140 19.77 17.01 -10.22
N CYS A 141 19.09 17.38 -9.13
CA CYS A 141 17.90 18.23 -9.20
C CYS A 141 18.22 19.73 -9.40
N ASN A 142 18.81 20.07 -10.55
CA ASN A 142 19.28 21.41 -10.88
C ASN A 142 18.15 22.37 -11.35
N SER A 143 16.97 21.88 -11.73
CA SER A 143 15.85 22.74 -12.16
C SER A 143 14.46 22.15 -11.90
N PHE A 144 13.86 22.52 -10.78
CA PHE A 144 12.48 22.16 -10.44
C PHE A 144 11.45 22.69 -11.46
N LYS A 145 11.68 23.87 -12.04
CA LYS A 145 10.77 24.46 -13.04
C LYS A 145 10.62 23.61 -14.30
N GLY A 146 11.70 22.93 -14.74
CA GLY A 146 11.64 22.02 -15.89
C GLY A 146 10.88 20.73 -15.61
N GLN A 147 10.82 20.31 -14.33
CA GLN A 147 10.21 19.04 -13.91
C GLN A 147 8.76 19.18 -13.42
N LEU A 148 8.21 20.39 -13.31
CA LEU A 148 6.82 20.63 -12.89
C LEU A 148 5.80 19.83 -13.71
N TRP A 149 6.02 19.72 -15.02
CA TRP A 149 5.15 18.91 -15.89
C TRP A 149 5.18 17.44 -15.51
N ASN A 150 6.34 16.89 -15.17
CA ASN A 150 6.49 15.51 -14.73
C ASN A 150 5.79 15.29 -13.39
N VAL A 151 5.92 16.24 -12.45
CA VAL A 151 5.28 16.19 -11.13
C VAL A 151 3.75 16.09 -11.23
N ILE A 152 3.12 16.79 -12.18
CA ILE A 152 1.66 16.75 -12.35
C ILE A 152 1.15 15.34 -12.67
N TYR A 153 1.89 14.55 -13.45
CA TYR A 153 1.51 13.16 -13.75
C TYR A 153 1.45 12.26 -12.53
N TRP A 154 2.19 12.58 -11.46
CA TRP A 154 2.17 11.81 -10.21
C TRP A 154 0.92 12.07 -9.35
N PHE A 155 0.16 13.13 -9.63
CA PHE A 155 -1.05 13.54 -8.88
C PHE A 155 -2.37 13.17 -9.56
N ASP A 156 -2.36 12.27 -10.53
CA ASP A 156 -3.53 11.79 -11.27
C ASP A 156 -4.43 10.81 -10.49
N ALA A 157 -4.15 10.56 -9.20
CA ALA A 157 -4.79 9.56 -8.35
C ALA A 157 -4.77 8.12 -8.92
N GLY A 158 -3.80 7.79 -9.78
CA GLY A 158 -3.61 6.44 -10.35
C GLY A 158 -4.39 6.16 -11.64
N LEU A 159 -4.98 7.18 -12.28
CA LEU A 159 -5.83 7.01 -13.47
C LEU A 159 -5.03 6.78 -14.76
N ILE A 160 -3.93 7.50 -14.91
CA ILE A 160 -3.08 7.53 -16.10
C ILE A 160 -1.76 6.97 -15.62
N ASN A 161 -1.53 5.67 -15.79
CA ASN A 161 -0.35 4.93 -15.29
C ASN A 161 1.00 5.35 -15.93
N ASN A 162 1.11 6.62 -16.32
CA ASN A 162 2.32 7.29 -16.72
C ASN A 162 2.95 7.97 -15.49
N ARG A 163 4.18 7.58 -15.16
CA ARG A 163 4.96 8.11 -14.04
C ARG A 163 6.35 8.48 -14.56
N PRO A 164 6.49 9.67 -15.18
CA PRO A 164 7.77 10.12 -15.69
C PRO A 164 8.75 10.36 -14.54
N ASN A 165 10.04 10.10 -14.79
CA ASN A 165 11.08 10.25 -13.79
C ASN A 165 11.18 11.72 -13.31
N ILE A 166 11.47 11.88 -12.03
CA ILE A 166 11.68 13.14 -11.33
C ILE A 166 13.06 13.08 -10.69
N CYS A 167 13.90 14.09 -10.96
CA CYS A 167 15.31 14.13 -10.53
C CYS A 167 16.08 12.79 -10.74
N GLY A 168 15.84 12.07 -11.85
CA GLY A 168 16.57 10.83 -12.17
C GLY A 168 15.96 9.53 -11.60
N TYR A 169 14.91 9.62 -10.78
CA TYR A 169 14.19 8.49 -10.16
C TYR A 169 12.73 8.38 -10.60
#